data_AF-A0A2E0XNV4-F1
#
_entry.id   AF-A0A2E0XNV4-F1
#
_cell.length_a   1.000
_cell.length_b   1.000
_cell.length_c   1.000
_cell.angle_alpha   90.00
_cell.angle_beta   90.00
_cell.angle_gamma   90.00
#
_symmetry.space_group_name_H-M   'P 1'
#
loop_
_entity.id
_entity.type
_entity.pdbx_description
1 polymer ?
#
loop_
_entity_poly.entity_id
_entity_poly.type
_entity_poly.pdbx_seq_one_letter_code
_entity_poly.pdbx_strand_id
1 'polypeptide(L)'
;MNGILQAVPITQVQFTDEFWSPRIEINRTSTLPQCFRQCEGTGRIKNFEVAGRLAEGKFEGIYFNDSDVYKVVEGAAHILATQPDEQIEDYLDQLISKFAAAQQDDGYLNTYYTLVEPDHRWSNLPVMHELYCAGHLFEAAVAHFQSTGKHNLLDIAIKFADHIDGIFGEGKRIGVPGHQEIELALVKLYEVTGEKRYLNLAAFFIDQRGKSGADYCQDHMPVRQQSEITGHAVRAMYSMRV
;
A
#
# COMPACT_ATOMS: atom_id res chain seq x y z
N MET A 1 18.28 17.17 26.39
CA MET A 1 17.89 15.79 26.04
C MET A 1 17.11 15.86 24.75
N ASN A 2 17.75 15.64 23.60
CA ASN A 2 17.02 15.44 22.33
C ASN A 2 16.46 14.02 22.38
N GLY A 3 15.36 13.84 23.11
CA GLY A 3 14.72 12.54 23.25
C GLY A 3 13.97 12.24 21.97
N ILE A 4 14.62 11.53 21.04
CA ILE A 4 13.90 10.87 19.95
C ILE A 4 13.05 9.79 20.62
N LEU A 5 11.73 9.94 20.58
CA LEU A 5 10.80 8.93 21.06
C LEU A 5 10.87 7.73 20.11
N GLN A 6 10.98 6.53 20.68
CA GLN A 6 10.93 5.28 19.93
C GLN A 6 9.56 4.63 20.14
N ALA A 7 8.90 4.26 19.05
CA ALA A 7 7.64 3.51 19.12
C ALA A 7 7.89 2.13 19.73
N VAL A 8 6.97 1.67 20.59
CA VAL A 8 6.95 0.28 21.05
C VAL A 8 6.22 -0.55 19.99
N PRO A 9 6.86 -1.57 19.38
CA PRO A 9 6.22 -2.40 18.36
C PRO A 9 4.98 -3.11 18.89
N ILE A 10 3.96 -3.30 18.04
CA ILE A 10 2.73 -3.98 18.44
C ILE A 10 2.96 -5.44 18.89
N THR A 11 4.01 -6.10 18.37
CA THR A 11 4.44 -7.45 18.79
C THR A 11 4.94 -7.50 20.24
N GLN A 12 5.20 -6.35 20.87
CA GLN A 12 5.59 -6.22 22.28
C GLN A 12 4.44 -5.73 23.17
N VAL A 13 3.23 -5.59 22.63
CA VAL A 13 2.06 -5.08 23.35
C VAL A 13 0.98 -6.16 23.39
N GLN A 14 0.54 -6.52 24.60
CA GLN A 14 -0.59 -7.43 24.80
C GLN A 14 -1.77 -6.65 25.37
N PHE A 15 -2.91 -6.76 24.69
CA PHE A 15 -4.17 -6.18 25.14
C PHE A 15 -4.91 -7.20 26.02
N THR A 16 -5.20 -6.83 27.26
CA THR A 16 -5.92 -7.68 28.24
C THR A 16 -7.08 -6.94 28.92
N ASP A 17 -7.51 -5.81 28.36
CA ASP A 17 -8.58 -4.98 28.89
C ASP A 17 -9.97 -5.39 28.37
N GLU A 18 -11.01 -4.81 28.96
CA GLU A 18 -12.40 -5.07 28.56
C GLU A 18 -12.88 -4.22 27.39
N PHE A 19 -12.11 -3.21 26.96
CA PHE A 19 -12.51 -2.31 25.87
C PHE A 19 -11.86 -2.67 24.52
N TRP A 20 -10.53 -2.85 24.48
CA TRP A 20 -9.81 -3.12 23.23
C TRP A 20 -9.73 -4.60 22.88
N SER A 21 -9.46 -5.48 23.86
CA SER A 21 -9.32 -6.91 23.59
C SER A 21 -10.54 -7.50 22.86
N PRO A 22 -11.80 -7.21 23.24
CA PRO A 22 -12.96 -7.71 22.51
C PRO A 22 -13.07 -7.17 21.07
N ARG A 23 -12.60 -5.94 20.80
CA ARG A 23 -12.63 -5.35 19.45
C ARG A 23 -11.61 -6.00 18.53
N ILE A 24 -10.42 -6.30 19.06
CA ILE A 24 -9.37 -7.02 18.33
C ILE A 24 -9.85 -8.43 17.99
N GLU A 25 -10.49 -9.12 18.94
CA GLU A 25 -11.04 -10.46 18.68
C GLU A 25 -12.20 -10.44 17.67
N ILE A 26 -13.08 -9.43 17.71
CA ILE A 26 -14.09 -9.24 16.65
C ILE A 26 -13.43 -8.98 15.30
N ASN A 27 -12.34 -8.21 15.26
CA ASN A 27 -11.62 -7.97 14.02
C ASN A 27 -11.08 -9.28 13.44
N ARG A 28 -10.46 -10.12 14.28
CA ARG A 28 -9.93 -11.43 13.89
C ARG A 28 -11.00 -12.42 13.45
N THR A 29 -12.08 -12.55 14.23
CA THR A 29 -13.06 -13.63 14.04
C THR A 29 -14.22 -13.27 13.11
N SER A 30 -14.50 -11.98 12.91
CA SER A 30 -15.67 -11.52 12.16
C SER A 30 -15.32 -10.56 11.03
N THR A 31 -14.61 -9.46 11.32
CA THR A 31 -14.33 -8.42 10.33
C THR A 31 -13.38 -8.92 9.25
N LEU A 32 -12.25 -9.52 9.61
CA LEU A 32 -11.26 -9.99 8.66
C LEU A 32 -11.84 -11.07 7.71
N PRO A 33 -12.51 -12.14 8.20
CA PRO A 33 -13.15 -13.11 7.30
C PRO A 33 -14.20 -12.48 6.39
N GLN A 34 -14.96 -11.48 6.88
CA GLN A 34 -15.92 -10.77 6.05
C GLN A 34 -15.24 -9.93 4.96
N CYS A 35 -14.16 -9.23 5.28
CA CYS A 35 -13.37 -8.47 4.32
C CYS A 35 -12.79 -9.36 3.22
N PHE A 36 -12.24 -10.52 3.57
CA PHE A 36 -11.77 -11.49 2.56
C PHE A 36 -12.91 -12.00 1.68
N ARG A 37 -14.05 -12.42 2.27
CA ARG A 37 -15.23 -12.82 1.48
C ARG A 37 -15.71 -11.73 0.53
N GLN A 38 -15.67 -10.46 0.94
CA GLN A 38 -16.01 -9.35 0.05
C GLN A 38 -14.99 -9.20 -1.07
N CYS A 39 -13.69 -9.28 -0.79
CA CYS A 39 -12.65 -9.22 -1.82
C CYS A 39 -12.74 -10.37 -2.84
N GLU A 40 -13.11 -11.57 -2.38
CA GLU A 40 -13.36 -12.73 -3.25
C GLU A 40 -14.66 -12.54 -4.06
N GLY A 41 -15.77 -12.28 -3.38
CA GLY A 41 -17.11 -12.22 -3.98
C GLY A 41 -17.34 -11.03 -4.91
N THR A 42 -16.46 -10.02 -4.90
CA THR A 42 -16.54 -8.84 -5.77
C THR A 42 -15.39 -8.77 -6.78
N GLY A 43 -14.71 -9.88 -7.03
CA GLY A 43 -13.72 -10.00 -8.11
C GLY A 43 -12.36 -9.36 -7.84
N ARG A 44 -12.14 -8.73 -6.67
CA ARG A 44 -10.85 -8.07 -6.36
C ARG A 44 -9.68 -9.04 -6.34
N ILE A 45 -9.85 -10.21 -5.69
CA ILE A 45 -8.83 -11.27 -5.71
C ILE A 45 -8.75 -11.92 -7.09
N LYS A 46 -9.88 -12.04 -7.81
CA LYS A 46 -9.92 -12.62 -9.15
C LYS A 46 -9.08 -11.81 -10.14
N ASN A 47 -9.04 -10.49 -10.01
CA ASN A 47 -8.21 -9.62 -10.86
C ASN A 47 -6.73 -10.01 -10.82
N PHE A 48 -6.19 -10.39 -9.66
CA PHE A 48 -4.80 -10.89 -9.55
C PHE A 48 -4.62 -12.24 -10.23
N GLU A 49 -5.58 -13.16 -10.09
CA GLU A 49 -5.52 -14.46 -10.76
C GLU A 49 -5.53 -14.31 -12.29
N VAL A 50 -6.36 -13.40 -12.83
CA VAL A 50 -6.42 -13.13 -14.26
C VAL A 50 -5.15 -12.43 -14.75
N ALA A 51 -4.67 -11.42 -14.01
CA ALA A 51 -3.41 -10.74 -14.33
C ALA A 51 -2.21 -11.69 -14.31
N GLY A 52 -2.19 -12.64 -13.38
CA GLY A 52 -1.17 -13.68 -13.27
C GLY A 52 -1.40 -14.93 -14.13
N ARG A 53 -2.40 -14.92 -15.01
CA ARG A 53 -2.77 -16.06 -15.88
C ARG A 53 -3.04 -17.37 -15.13
N LEU A 54 -3.41 -17.27 -13.86
CA LEU A 54 -3.89 -18.40 -13.03
C LEU A 54 -5.35 -18.73 -13.30
N ALA A 55 -6.08 -17.79 -13.93
CA ALA A 55 -7.45 -17.99 -14.38
C ALA A 55 -7.77 -17.15 -15.62
N GLU A 56 -8.79 -17.58 -16.36
CA GLU A 56 -9.40 -16.76 -17.42
C GLU A 56 -10.39 -15.75 -16.82
N GLY A 57 -10.53 -14.60 -17.48
CA GLY A 57 -11.47 -13.56 -17.06
C GLY A 57 -11.13 -12.19 -17.64
N LYS A 58 -11.85 -11.17 -17.16
CA LYS A 58 -11.56 -9.75 -17.41
C LYS A 58 -11.47 -9.03 -16.07
N PHE A 59 -10.86 -7.86 -16.07
CA PHE A 59 -10.85 -6.99 -14.89
C PHE A 59 -12.28 -6.63 -14.45
N GLU A 60 -12.53 -6.67 -13.14
CA GLU A 60 -13.79 -6.25 -12.52
C GLU A 60 -13.61 -5.16 -11.46
N GLY A 61 -14.58 -4.24 -11.41
CA GLY A 61 -14.67 -3.17 -10.43
C GLY A 61 -13.95 -1.89 -10.84
N ILE A 62 -13.33 -1.19 -9.87
CA ILE A 62 -12.71 0.12 -10.08
C ILE A 62 -11.19 0.01 -10.00
N TYR A 63 -10.47 0.83 -10.76
CA TYR A 63 -9.02 0.75 -10.98
C TYR A 63 -8.13 0.79 -9.72
N PHE A 64 -8.66 1.20 -8.56
CA PHE A 64 -7.95 1.15 -7.27
C PHE A 64 -8.30 -0.07 -6.39
N ASN A 65 -9.07 -1.03 -6.90
CA ASN A 65 -9.54 -2.21 -6.15
C ASN A 65 -8.42 -3.06 -5.53
N ASP A 66 -7.24 -3.09 -6.15
CA ASP A 66 -6.08 -3.80 -5.61
C ASP A 66 -5.74 -3.34 -4.18
N SER A 67 -5.91 -2.04 -3.91
CA SER A 67 -5.66 -1.46 -2.58
C SER A 67 -6.55 -2.03 -1.49
N ASP A 68 -7.79 -2.42 -1.80
CA ASP A 68 -8.70 -3.02 -0.82
C ASP A 68 -8.16 -4.37 -0.37
N VAL A 69 -7.58 -5.15 -1.28
CA VAL A 69 -6.96 -6.43 -0.93
C VAL A 69 -5.71 -6.19 -0.07
N TYR A 70 -4.86 -5.24 -0.45
CA TYR A 70 -3.64 -4.92 0.32
C TYR A 70 -3.95 -4.45 1.75
N LYS A 71 -4.94 -3.57 1.95
CA LYS A 71 -5.36 -3.12 3.29
C LYS A 71 -5.89 -4.28 4.16
N VAL A 72 -6.57 -5.25 3.56
CA VAL A 72 -7.06 -6.44 4.29
C VAL A 72 -5.88 -7.36 4.65
N VAL A 73 -4.89 -7.49 3.78
CA VAL A 73 -3.62 -8.20 4.07
C VAL A 73 -2.85 -7.51 5.20
N GLU A 74 -2.75 -6.19 5.20
CA GLU A 74 -2.15 -5.43 6.30
C GLU A 74 -2.87 -5.68 7.64
N GLY A 75 -4.21 -5.65 7.65
CA GLY A 75 -5.01 -5.97 8.83
C GLY A 75 -4.78 -7.40 9.34
N ALA A 76 -4.70 -8.38 8.43
CA ALA A 76 -4.37 -9.76 8.77
C ALA A 76 -2.96 -9.88 9.37
N ALA A 77 -1.97 -9.18 8.79
CA ALA A 77 -0.62 -9.16 9.33
C ALA A 77 -0.58 -8.60 10.76
N HIS A 78 -1.30 -7.51 11.05
CA HIS A 78 -1.37 -6.98 12.42
C HIS A 78 -2.04 -7.92 13.41
N ILE A 79 -3.04 -8.69 12.97
CA ILE A 79 -3.63 -9.76 13.80
C ILE A 79 -2.55 -10.80 14.13
N LEU A 80 -1.81 -11.31 13.14
CA LEU A 80 -0.75 -12.30 13.33
C LEU A 80 0.37 -11.82 14.27
N ALA A 81 0.67 -10.51 14.28
CA ALA A 81 1.65 -9.93 15.21
C ALA A 81 1.23 -10.04 16.69
N THR A 82 -0.07 -10.06 16.97
CA THR A 82 -0.59 -10.14 18.35
C THR A 82 -1.04 -11.54 18.72
N GLN A 83 -1.50 -12.32 17.75
CA GLN A 83 -2.04 -13.66 17.94
C GLN A 83 -1.75 -14.51 16.70
N PRO A 84 -0.83 -15.49 16.81
CA PRO A 84 -0.59 -16.46 15.74
C PRO A 84 -1.86 -17.22 15.36
N ASP A 85 -2.08 -17.39 14.06
CA ASP A 85 -3.24 -18.09 13.51
C ASP A 85 -2.86 -18.73 12.16
N GLU A 86 -2.61 -20.04 12.17
CA GLU A 86 -2.13 -20.78 11.00
C GLU A 86 -3.09 -20.67 9.80
N GLN A 87 -4.40 -20.56 10.03
CA GLN A 87 -5.38 -20.47 8.95
C GLN A 87 -5.30 -19.12 8.23
N ILE A 88 -5.09 -18.03 8.99
CA ILE A 88 -4.88 -16.70 8.43
C ILE A 88 -3.56 -16.67 7.67
N GLU A 89 -2.49 -17.23 8.25
CA GLU A 89 -1.17 -17.26 7.63
C GLU A 89 -1.16 -18.05 6.31
N ASP A 90 -1.75 -19.25 6.28
CA ASP A 90 -1.89 -20.06 5.07
C ASP A 90 -2.70 -19.36 3.98
N TYR A 91 -3.76 -18.65 4.37
CA TYR A 91 -4.58 -17.87 3.43
C TYR A 91 -3.78 -16.69 2.85
N LEU A 92 -3.00 -15.99 3.68
CA LEU A 92 -2.12 -14.91 3.22
C LEU A 92 -1.06 -15.44 2.25
N ASP A 93 -0.39 -16.54 2.56
CA ASP A 93 0.63 -17.11 1.68
C ASP A 93 0.04 -17.49 0.30
N GLN A 94 -1.16 -18.07 0.27
CA GLN A 94 -1.88 -18.34 -0.97
C GLN A 94 -2.23 -17.06 -1.73
N LEU A 95 -2.69 -16.02 -1.05
CA LEU A 95 -3.03 -14.75 -1.67
C LEU A 95 -1.79 -14.02 -2.21
N ILE A 96 -0.70 -13.99 -1.45
CA ILE A 96 0.60 -13.42 -1.84
C ILE A 96 1.15 -14.13 -3.09
N SER A 97 0.95 -15.46 -3.21
CA SER A 97 1.33 -16.19 -4.43
C SER A 97 0.60 -15.68 -5.69
N LYS A 98 -0.65 -15.22 -5.56
CA LYS A 98 -1.42 -14.60 -6.67
C LYS A 98 -0.86 -13.23 -7.04
N PHE A 99 -0.41 -12.45 -6.05
CA PHE A 99 0.28 -11.18 -6.30
C PHE A 99 1.60 -11.40 -7.04
N ALA A 100 2.38 -12.39 -6.61
CA ALA A 100 3.63 -12.76 -7.26
C ALA A 100 3.41 -13.18 -8.72
N ALA A 101 2.36 -13.95 -9.00
CA ALA A 101 2.01 -14.34 -10.37
C ALA A 101 1.56 -13.14 -11.23
N ALA A 102 0.85 -12.17 -10.62
CA ALA A 102 0.36 -10.98 -11.32
C ALA A 102 1.45 -9.92 -11.59
N GLN A 103 2.52 -9.90 -10.78
CA GLN A 103 3.62 -8.96 -10.94
C GLN A 103 4.36 -9.21 -12.25
N GLN A 104 4.55 -8.13 -13.03
CA GLN A 104 5.23 -8.18 -14.31
C GLN A 104 6.76 -8.28 -14.14
N ASP A 105 7.47 -8.70 -15.20
CA ASP A 105 8.92 -8.93 -15.17
C ASP A 105 9.73 -7.68 -14.77
N ASP A 106 9.22 -6.49 -15.08
CA ASP A 106 9.83 -5.20 -14.73
C ASP A 106 9.48 -4.73 -13.31
N GLY A 107 8.81 -5.56 -12.51
CA GLY A 107 8.37 -5.27 -11.14
C GLY A 107 7.00 -4.61 -11.03
N TYR A 108 6.37 -4.20 -12.15
CA TYR A 108 5.08 -3.51 -12.14
C TYR A 108 3.95 -4.40 -11.59
N LEU A 109 3.12 -3.87 -10.69
CA LEU A 109 1.94 -4.55 -10.18
C LEU A 109 0.74 -3.59 -10.04
N ASN A 110 -0.16 -3.65 -11.01
CA ASN A 110 -1.50 -3.07 -10.96
C ASN A 110 -2.40 -3.85 -11.92
N THR A 111 -3.46 -4.47 -11.41
CA THR A 111 -4.26 -5.42 -12.20
C THR A 111 -5.08 -4.70 -13.28
N TYR A 112 -5.56 -3.48 -13.02
CA TYR A 112 -6.30 -2.69 -14.01
C TYR A 112 -5.44 -2.38 -15.22
N TYR A 113 -4.28 -1.77 -15.02
CA TYR A 113 -3.39 -1.43 -16.14
C TYR A 113 -2.84 -2.69 -16.82
N THR A 114 -2.59 -3.77 -16.07
CA THR A 114 -2.14 -5.04 -16.67
C THR A 114 -3.19 -5.65 -17.61
N LEU A 115 -4.48 -5.53 -17.28
CA LEU A 115 -5.56 -6.23 -17.99
C LEU A 115 -6.36 -5.36 -18.96
N VAL A 116 -6.44 -4.04 -18.72
CA VAL A 116 -7.33 -3.13 -19.44
C VAL A 116 -6.54 -2.17 -20.32
N GLU A 117 -5.50 -1.53 -19.79
CA GLU A 117 -4.75 -0.49 -20.51
C GLU A 117 -3.21 -0.64 -20.38
N PRO A 118 -2.61 -1.77 -20.82
CA PRO A 118 -1.19 -2.07 -20.54
C PRO A 118 -0.20 -1.05 -21.10
N ASP A 119 -0.56 -0.34 -22.17
CA ASP A 119 0.26 0.68 -22.82
C ASP A 119 0.09 2.08 -22.20
N HIS A 120 -0.75 2.23 -21.17
CA HIS A 120 -1.08 3.51 -20.54
C HIS A 120 -0.65 3.63 -19.08
N ARG A 121 0.26 2.76 -18.62
CA ARG A 121 0.88 2.88 -17.29
C ARG A 121 1.39 4.30 -17.05
N TRP A 122 1.15 4.82 -15.86
CA TRP A 122 1.57 6.14 -15.40
C TRP A 122 0.98 7.31 -16.21
N SER A 123 0.03 7.10 -17.12
CA SER A 123 -0.48 8.17 -18.01
C SER A 123 -1.38 9.17 -17.28
N ASN A 124 -2.07 8.75 -16.21
CA ASN A 124 -3.05 9.56 -15.49
C ASN A 124 -2.87 9.48 -13.97
N LEU A 125 -1.72 10.01 -13.51
CA LEU A 125 -1.40 10.10 -12.08
C LEU A 125 -2.44 10.84 -11.22
N PRO A 126 -3.13 11.90 -11.70
CA PRO A 126 -4.12 12.61 -10.89
C PRO A 126 -5.33 11.77 -10.47
N VAL A 127 -5.71 10.76 -11.27
CA VAL A 127 -6.99 10.05 -11.10
C VAL A 127 -6.84 8.54 -10.96
N MET A 128 -5.87 7.87 -11.59
CA MET A 128 -5.92 6.41 -11.78
C MET A 128 -5.21 5.59 -10.69
N HIS A 129 -4.73 6.22 -9.61
CA HIS A 129 -4.33 5.56 -8.35
C HIS A 129 -3.22 4.49 -8.43
N GLU A 130 -2.40 4.42 -9.48
CA GLU A 130 -1.28 3.47 -9.54
C GLU A 130 -0.32 3.60 -8.35
N LEU A 131 0.12 4.83 -8.05
CA LEU A 131 0.98 5.11 -6.90
C LEU A 131 0.26 4.91 -5.56
N TYR A 132 -1.05 5.14 -5.49
CA TYR A 132 -1.86 4.88 -4.29
C TYR A 132 -1.95 3.39 -3.97
N CYS A 133 -2.21 2.56 -4.98
CA CYS A 133 -2.21 1.11 -4.82
C CYS A 133 -0.82 0.59 -4.44
N ALA A 134 0.25 1.17 -5.01
CA ALA A 134 1.62 0.84 -4.64
C ALA A 134 1.90 1.11 -3.15
N GLY A 135 1.50 2.28 -2.64
CA GLY A 135 1.71 2.61 -1.23
C GLY A 135 1.01 1.62 -0.29
N HIS A 136 -0.26 1.27 -0.56
CA HIS A 136 -0.95 0.25 0.25
C HIS A 136 -0.32 -1.14 0.15
N LEU A 137 0.24 -1.52 -1.00
CA LEU A 137 1.03 -2.76 -1.10
C LEU A 137 2.26 -2.68 -0.18
N PHE A 138 2.96 -1.55 -0.15
CA PHE A 138 4.17 -1.38 0.65
C PHE A 138 3.85 -1.40 2.15
N GLU A 139 2.77 -0.75 2.59
CA GLU A 139 2.31 -0.84 3.99
C GLU A 139 1.99 -2.29 4.38
N ALA A 140 1.22 -3.00 3.54
CA ALA A 140 0.88 -4.40 3.78
C ALA A 140 2.12 -5.30 3.84
N ALA A 141 3.09 -5.06 2.96
CA ALA A 141 4.34 -5.81 2.91
C ALA A 141 5.21 -5.60 4.15
N VAL A 142 5.34 -4.35 4.60
CA VAL A 142 6.07 -4.00 5.82
C VAL A 142 5.40 -4.64 7.03
N ALA A 143 4.07 -4.52 7.16
CA ALA A 143 3.33 -5.14 8.26
C ALA A 143 3.50 -6.67 8.25
N HIS A 144 3.34 -7.31 7.09
CA HIS A 144 3.52 -8.75 6.94
C HIS A 144 4.92 -9.22 7.34
N PHE A 145 5.95 -8.53 6.88
CA PHE A 145 7.33 -8.84 7.22
C PHE A 145 7.60 -8.69 8.72
N GLN A 146 7.15 -7.59 9.34
CA GLN A 146 7.34 -7.37 10.77
C GLN A 146 6.59 -8.39 11.64
N SER A 147 5.43 -8.86 11.20
CA SER A 147 4.61 -9.82 11.93
C SER A 147 5.09 -11.27 11.80
N THR A 148 5.60 -11.66 10.63
CA THR A 148 5.87 -13.08 10.31
C THR A 148 7.35 -13.39 10.09
N GLY A 149 8.17 -12.35 9.82
CA GLY A 149 9.54 -12.51 9.34
C GLY A 149 9.66 -13.00 7.89
N LYS A 150 8.54 -13.25 7.19
CA LYS A 150 8.54 -13.74 5.80
C LYS A 150 8.74 -12.60 4.81
N HIS A 151 9.55 -12.87 3.78
CA HIS A 151 9.92 -11.91 2.74
C HIS A 151 9.04 -11.98 1.48
N ASN A 152 8.18 -13.00 1.34
CA ASN A 152 7.40 -13.24 0.12
C ASN A 152 6.59 -12.02 -0.37
N LEU A 153 5.94 -11.27 0.54
CA LEU A 153 5.26 -10.01 0.17
C LEU A 153 6.22 -8.82 0.09
N LEU A 154 7.25 -8.78 0.94
CA LEU A 154 8.27 -7.73 0.94
C LEU A 154 9.05 -7.67 -0.38
N ASP A 155 9.42 -8.82 -0.93
CA ASP A 155 10.16 -8.92 -2.19
C ASP A 155 9.32 -8.43 -3.38
N ILE A 156 8.00 -8.66 -3.36
CA ILE A 156 7.06 -8.11 -4.36
C ILE A 156 7.03 -6.59 -4.25
N ALA A 157 6.88 -6.05 -3.03
CA ALA A 157 6.88 -4.62 -2.78
C ALA A 157 8.19 -3.95 -3.21
N ILE A 158 9.34 -4.55 -2.89
CA ILE A 158 10.68 -4.08 -3.30
C ILE A 158 10.79 -3.98 -4.82
N LYS A 159 10.41 -5.03 -5.55
CA LYS A 159 10.44 -5.01 -7.02
C LYS A 159 9.57 -3.90 -7.60
N PHE A 160 8.41 -3.65 -7.02
CA PHE A 160 7.55 -2.58 -7.50
C PHE A 160 8.05 -1.18 -7.09
N ALA A 161 8.65 -1.04 -5.91
CA ALA A 161 9.31 0.20 -5.49
C ALA A 161 10.52 0.52 -6.39
N ASP A 162 11.33 -0.48 -6.75
CA ASP A 162 12.44 -0.37 -7.70
C ASP A 162 11.97 0.04 -9.09
N HIS A 163 10.85 -0.54 -9.56
CA HIS A 163 10.20 -0.11 -10.80
C HIS A 163 9.83 1.38 -10.75
N ILE A 164 9.15 1.81 -9.68
CA ILE A 164 8.69 3.20 -9.53
C ILE A 164 9.88 4.16 -9.43
N ASP A 165 10.92 3.82 -8.67
CA ASP A 165 12.17 4.58 -8.60
C ASP A 165 12.84 4.65 -9.98
N GLY A 166 12.78 3.61 -10.80
CA GLY A 166 13.26 3.63 -12.19
C GLY A 166 12.56 4.67 -13.08
N ILE A 167 11.31 5.02 -12.78
CA ILE A 167 10.48 5.93 -13.59
C ILE A 167 10.51 7.37 -13.06
N PHE A 168 10.38 7.55 -11.74
CA PHE A 168 10.20 8.84 -11.09
C PHE A 168 11.43 9.25 -10.29
N GLY A 169 11.71 10.56 -10.22
CA GLY A 169 12.83 11.09 -9.46
C GLY A 169 13.54 12.25 -10.15
N GLU A 170 14.58 12.77 -9.51
CA GLU A 170 15.41 13.84 -10.08
C GLU A 170 16.09 13.38 -11.37
N GLY A 171 15.99 14.18 -12.43
CA GLY A 171 16.49 13.82 -13.76
C GLY A 171 15.68 12.74 -14.49
N LYS A 172 14.61 12.22 -13.86
CA LYS A 172 13.67 11.25 -14.45
C LYS A 172 12.32 11.92 -14.69
N ARG A 173 11.24 11.14 -14.77
CA ARG A 173 9.89 11.69 -14.97
C ARG A 173 9.45 12.50 -13.75
N ILE A 174 8.98 13.73 -14.01
CA ILE A 174 8.34 14.56 -12.99
C ILE A 174 6.85 14.25 -12.95
N GLY A 175 6.37 13.80 -11.79
CA GLY A 175 4.98 13.48 -11.51
C GLY A 175 4.79 13.20 -10.03
N VAL A 176 3.59 13.49 -9.52
CA VAL A 176 3.21 13.27 -8.12
C VAL A 176 1.92 12.44 -8.06
N PRO A 177 1.68 11.68 -6.97
CA PRO A 177 0.44 10.92 -6.85
C PRO A 177 -0.77 11.86 -6.76
N GLY A 178 -1.84 11.56 -7.49
CA GLY A 178 -3.12 12.26 -7.36
C GLY A 178 -3.83 11.98 -6.02
N HIS A 179 -3.50 10.85 -5.39
CA HIS A 179 -3.91 10.47 -4.05
C HIS A 179 -2.66 10.06 -3.26
N GLN A 180 -2.26 10.90 -2.31
CA GLN A 180 -1.12 10.66 -1.41
C GLN A 180 -1.34 9.37 -0.63
N GLU A 181 -0.27 8.59 -0.47
CA GLU A 181 -0.24 7.30 0.22
C GLU A 181 1.17 6.69 0.07
N ILE A 182 1.74 6.75 -1.13
CA ILE A 182 3.06 6.17 -1.40
C ILE A 182 4.18 6.83 -0.60
N GLU A 183 4.06 8.11 -0.25
CA GLU A 183 5.10 8.86 0.42
C GLU A 183 5.40 8.30 1.83
N LEU A 184 4.37 8.04 2.64
CA LEU A 184 4.55 7.43 3.97
C LEU A 184 4.99 5.97 3.85
N ALA A 185 4.46 5.25 2.85
CA ALA A 185 4.72 3.84 2.68
C ALA A 185 6.17 3.57 2.23
N LEU A 186 6.75 4.45 1.42
CA LEU A 186 8.17 4.42 1.05
C LEU A 186 9.10 4.67 2.24
N VAL A 187 8.71 5.55 3.17
CA VAL A 187 9.46 5.73 4.42
C VAL A 187 9.44 4.45 5.25
N LYS A 188 8.26 3.83 5.43
CA LYS A 188 8.14 2.53 6.11
C LYS A 188 8.97 1.43 5.42
N LEU A 189 8.96 1.40 4.09
CA LEU A 189 9.75 0.45 3.32
C LEU A 189 11.26 0.68 3.49
N TYR A 190 11.70 1.95 3.53
CA TYR A 190 13.08 2.31 3.88
C TYR A 190 13.47 1.81 5.28
N GLU A 191 12.61 1.94 6.28
CA GLU A 191 12.92 1.53 7.65
C GLU A 191 13.23 0.02 7.77
N VAL A 192 12.56 -0.82 6.99
CA VAL A 192 12.78 -2.29 7.03
C VAL A 192 13.83 -2.78 6.03
N THR A 193 14.15 -2.01 4.99
CA THR A 193 15.12 -2.41 3.95
C THR A 193 16.48 -1.72 4.07
N GLY A 194 16.54 -0.53 4.68
CA GLY A 194 17.70 0.36 4.67
C GLY A 194 17.99 1.02 3.31
N GLU A 195 17.15 0.83 2.29
CA GLU A 195 17.37 1.34 0.94
C GLU A 195 17.01 2.84 0.85
N LYS A 196 18.05 3.68 0.84
CA LYS A 196 17.90 5.15 0.83
C LYS A 196 17.18 5.68 -0.42
N ARG A 197 17.17 4.95 -1.53
CA ARG A 197 16.42 5.35 -2.74
C ARG A 197 14.94 5.53 -2.43
N TYR A 198 14.34 4.69 -1.59
CA TYR A 198 12.93 4.82 -1.21
C TYR A 198 12.64 6.08 -0.40
N LEU A 199 13.52 6.43 0.54
CA LEU A 199 13.42 7.68 1.30
C LEU A 199 13.55 8.91 0.40
N ASN A 200 14.50 8.87 -0.55
CA ASN A 200 14.69 9.96 -1.51
C ASN A 200 13.49 10.09 -2.46
N LEU A 201 12.89 8.97 -2.88
CA LEU A 201 11.71 8.96 -3.72
C LEU A 201 10.47 9.51 -2.99
N ALA A 202 10.31 9.20 -1.70
CA ALA A 202 9.28 9.80 -0.86
C ALA A 202 9.45 11.33 -0.77
N ALA A 203 10.66 11.80 -0.49
CA ALA A 203 10.99 13.23 -0.44
C ALA A 203 10.73 13.91 -1.80
N PHE A 204 11.09 13.25 -2.91
CA PHE A 204 10.81 13.74 -4.25
C PHE A 204 9.32 13.98 -4.47
N PHE A 205 8.44 13.02 -4.15
CA PHE A 205 6.99 13.21 -4.35
C PHE A 205 6.43 14.37 -3.51
N ILE A 206 6.93 14.57 -2.29
CA ILE A 206 6.53 15.68 -1.43
C ILE A 206 7.01 17.02 -2.01
N ASP A 207 8.29 17.12 -2.36
CA ASP A 207 8.89 18.37 -2.81
C ASP A 207 8.44 18.77 -4.23
N GLN A 208 8.01 17.82 -5.06
CA GLN A 208 7.44 18.10 -6.38
C GLN A 208 5.97 18.53 -6.34
N ARG A 209 5.24 18.30 -5.24
CA ARG A 209 3.84 18.72 -5.07
C ARG A 209 3.75 20.23 -4.85
N GLY A 210 2.70 20.83 -5.38
CA GLY A 210 2.36 22.25 -5.34
C GLY A 210 2.38 22.94 -6.70
N LYS A 211 2.20 22.21 -7.81
CA LYS A 211 2.42 22.74 -9.17
C LYS A 211 1.19 22.80 -10.05
N SER A 212 0.08 22.15 -9.69
CA SER A 212 -1.13 22.12 -10.52
C SER A 212 -2.16 23.20 -10.19
N GLY A 213 -2.10 23.80 -9.00
CA GLY A 213 -3.13 24.73 -8.53
C GLY A 213 -4.37 24.03 -7.96
N ALA A 214 -4.37 22.69 -7.83
CA ALA A 214 -5.54 21.92 -7.41
C ALA A 214 -5.64 21.72 -5.89
N ASP A 215 -6.71 22.22 -5.28
CA ASP A 215 -6.96 22.05 -3.84
C ASP A 215 -7.35 20.61 -3.47
N TYR A 216 -8.11 19.93 -4.33
CA TYR A 216 -8.71 18.61 -4.04
C TYR A 216 -7.67 17.53 -3.68
N CYS A 217 -6.44 17.63 -4.21
CA CYS A 217 -5.30 16.75 -3.95
C CYS A 217 -4.10 17.48 -3.31
N GLN A 218 -4.35 18.61 -2.64
CA GLN A 218 -3.33 19.37 -1.90
C GLN A 218 -2.11 19.74 -2.78
N ASP A 219 -2.36 20.04 -4.06
CA ASP A 219 -1.34 20.35 -5.07
C ASP A 219 -1.45 21.81 -5.55
N HIS A 220 -2.14 22.65 -4.76
CA HIS A 220 -2.38 24.07 -5.03
C HIS A 220 -1.18 24.96 -4.74
N MET A 221 -0.30 24.55 -3.82
CA MET A 221 0.96 25.21 -3.51
C MET A 221 1.95 24.22 -2.87
N PRO A 222 3.26 24.53 -2.83
CA PRO A 222 4.25 23.64 -2.24
C PRO A 222 3.86 23.18 -0.84
N VAL A 223 4.04 21.91 -0.52
CA VAL A 223 3.58 21.31 0.76
C VAL A 223 4.06 22.11 1.97
N ARG A 224 5.30 22.59 1.95
CA ARG A 224 5.91 23.38 3.04
C ARG A 224 5.36 24.79 3.20
N GLN A 225 4.55 25.25 2.25
CA GLN A 225 3.89 26.56 2.26
C GLN A 225 2.40 26.45 2.60
N GLN A 226 1.84 25.24 2.66
CA GLN A 226 0.44 25.03 3.04
C GLN A 226 0.26 25.27 4.54
N SER A 227 -0.67 26.16 4.89
CA SER A 227 -0.99 26.51 6.28
C SER A 227 -2.38 26.05 6.73
N GLU A 228 -3.19 25.53 5.82
CA GLU A 228 -4.56 25.10 6.05
C GLU A 228 -4.82 23.73 5.40
N ILE A 229 -5.68 22.93 6.02
CA ILE A 229 -6.11 21.64 5.48
C ILE A 229 -7.28 21.87 4.53
N THR A 230 -7.08 21.58 3.24
CA THR A 230 -8.11 21.74 2.20
C THR A 230 -8.29 20.46 1.38
N GLY A 231 -9.34 20.41 0.56
CA GLY A 231 -9.57 19.33 -0.39
C GLY A 231 -10.06 18.01 0.24
N HIS A 232 -9.68 16.89 -0.37
CA HIS A 232 -10.10 15.56 0.09
C HIS A 232 -9.43 15.20 1.43
N ALA A 233 -10.24 14.99 2.48
CA ALA A 233 -9.74 14.77 3.84
C ALA A 233 -8.72 13.62 3.96
N VAL A 234 -8.97 12.47 3.33
CA VAL A 234 -8.04 11.31 3.40
C VAL A 234 -6.70 11.62 2.72
N ARG A 235 -6.70 12.36 1.61
CA ARG A 235 -5.47 12.73 0.90
C ARG A 235 -4.62 13.66 1.73
N ALA A 236 -5.26 14.65 2.34
CA ALA A 236 -4.59 15.54 3.27
C ALA A 236 -4.00 14.76 4.45
N MET A 237 -4.76 13.83 5.04
CA MET A 237 -4.28 13.04 6.18
C MET A 237 -3.12 12.11 5.84
N TYR A 238 -3.12 11.45 4.67
CA TYR A 238 -1.97 10.66 4.23
C TYR A 238 -0.75 11.54 3.95
N SER A 239 -0.94 12.71 3.33
CA SER A 239 0.14 13.65 3.06
C SER A 239 0.86 14.17 4.30
N MET A 240 0.18 14.22 5.45
CA MET A 240 0.73 14.75 6.71
C MET A 240 1.46 13.69 7.57
N ARG A 241 1.50 12.43 7.14
CA ARG A 241 2.10 11.32 7.89
C ARG A 241 3.58 11.06 7.54
N VAL A 242 4.21 11.96 6.80
CA VAL A 242 5.60 11.84 6.32
C VAL A 242 6.48 12.91 6.93
#